data_AF-A0A7G5H729-F1
#
_entry.id   AF-A0A7G5H729-F1
#
_cell.length_a   1.000
_cell.length_b   1.000
_cell.length_c   1.000
_cell.angle_alpha   90.00
_cell.angle_beta   90.00
_cell.angle_gamma   90.00
#
_symmetry.space_group_name_H-M   'P 1'
#
loop_
_entity.id
_entity.type
_entity.pdbx_description
1 polymer ?
#
loop_
_entity_poly.entity_id
_entity_poly.type
_entity_poly.pdbx_seq_one_letter_code
_entity_poly.pdbx_strand_id
1 'polypeptide(L)' 'MAIRFKHRLVAIHCFSNGNGRHSRLAADVVIERLFGGEIFTRSSQNLIYKGEPRAAYLTAVRAADKGDYDLLLAFAHS' A
#
# COMPACT_ATOMS: atom_id res chain seq x y z
N MET A 1 4.57 -0.10 10.08
CA MET A 1 3.47 -1.05 10.38
C MET A 1 2.26 -0.90 9.47
N ALA A 2 1.74 0.30 9.21
CA ALA A 2 0.57 0.50 8.34
C ALA A 2 0.73 -0.06 6.91
N ILE A 3 1.94 -0.01 6.33
CA ILE A 3 2.24 -0.61 5.01
C ILE A 3 2.09 -2.14 5.01
N ARG A 4 2.59 -2.81 6.05
CA ARG A 4 2.43 -4.27 6.22
C ARG A 4 0.97 -4.63 6.45
N PHE A 5 0.26 -3.83 7.24
CA PHE A 5 -1.18 -4.00 7.48
C PHE A 5 -1.99 -3.95 6.19
N LYS A 6 -1.85 -2.89 5.38
CA LYS A 6 -2.61 -2.76 4.13
C LYS A 6 -2.26 -3.84 3.10
N HIS A 7 -1.00 -4.28 3.06
CA HIS A 7 -0.56 -5.36 2.18
C HIS A 7 -1.31 -6.67 2.50
N ARG A 8 -1.33 -7.04 3.78
CA ARG A 8 -2.05 -8.23 4.25
C ARG A 8 -3.55 -8.11 4.03
N LEU A 9 -4.13 -6.93 4.21
CA LEU A 9 -5.55 -6.70 4.00
C LEU A 9 -5.94 -6.86 2.51
N VAL A 10 -5.11 -6.37 1.58
CA VAL A 10 -5.30 -6.62 0.13
C VAL A 10 -5.27 -8.11 -0.19
N ALA A 11 -4.36 -8.87 0.43
CA ALA A 11 -4.16 -10.29 0.14
C ALA A 11 -5.35 -11.16 0.55
N ILE A 12 -6.13 -10.76 1.56
CA ILE A 12 -7.35 -11.48 1.98
C ILE A 12 -8.46 -11.36 0.93
N HIS A 13 -8.45 -10.28 0.13
CA HIS A 13 -9.40 -10.05 -0.97
C HIS A 13 -10.89 -10.11 -0.55
N CYS A 14 -11.25 -9.33 0.47
CA CYS A 14 -12.58 -9.36 1.10
C CYS A 14 -13.74 -8.95 0.17
N PHE A 15 -13.47 -8.23 -0.92
CA PHE A 15 -14.49 -7.70 -1.83
C PHE A 15 -14.27 -8.19 -3.26
N SER A 16 -15.33 -8.23 -4.08
CA SER A 16 -15.21 -8.57 -5.50
C SER A 16 -14.38 -7.57 -6.30
N ASN A 17 -14.33 -6.31 -5.87
CA ASN A 17 -13.56 -5.24 -6.49
C ASN A 17 -13.10 -4.20 -5.46
N GLY A 18 -12.04 -3.46 -5.79
CA GLY A 18 -11.63 -2.29 -5.01
C GLY A 18 -10.84 -2.59 -3.73
N ASN A 19 -10.35 -3.81 -3.53
CA ASN A 19 -9.55 -4.19 -2.35
C ASN A 19 -8.34 -3.28 -2.12
N GLY A 20 -7.67 -2.83 -3.19
CA GLY A 20 -6.54 -1.89 -3.09
C GLY A 20 -6.92 -0.51 -2.53
N ARG A 21 -8.12 0.01 -2.88
CA ARG A 21 -8.63 1.29 -2.37
C ARG A 21 -9.04 1.17 -0.91
N HIS A 22 -9.80 0.14 -0.57
CA HIS A 22 -10.22 -0.13 0.81
C HIS A 22 -9.02 -0.33 1.74
N SER A 23 -8.02 -1.10 1.30
CA SER A 23 -6.85 -1.36 2.13
C SER A 23 -6.00 -0.12 2.37
N ARG A 24 -5.95 0.80 1.40
CA ARG A 24 -5.28 2.09 1.56
C ARG A 24 -5.98 2.97 2.59
N LEU A 25 -7.30 3.13 2.47
CA LEU A 25 -8.11 3.85 3.45
C LEU A 25 -7.94 3.27 4.86
N ALA A 26 -7.97 1.94 4.98
CA ALA A 26 -7.75 1.28 6.26
C ALA A 26 -6.34 1.55 6.83
N ALA A 27 -5.32 1.64 5.97
CA ALA A 27 -3.96 2.00 6.38
C ALA A 27 -3.89 3.43 6.93
N ASP A 28 -4.56 4.38 6.27
CA ASP A 28 -4.62 5.78 6.67
C ASP A 28 -5.34 5.94 8.01
N VAL A 29 -6.46 5.25 8.21
CA VAL A 29 -7.17 5.23 9.51
C VAL A 29 -6.30 4.62 10.60
N VAL A 30 -5.60 3.52 10.32
CA VAL A 30 -4.71 2.87 11.30
C VAL A 30 -3.56 3.78 11.70
N ILE A 31 -2.86 4.42 10.75
CA ILE A 31 -1.73 5.29 11.08
C ILE A 31 -2.17 6.54 11.83
N GLU A 32 -3.29 7.16 11.43
CA GLU A 32 -3.84 8.34 12.09
C GLU A 32 -4.34 8.02 13.50
N ARG A 33 -5.18 6.98 13.64
CA ARG A 33 -5.94 6.74 14.89
C ARG A 33 -5.20 5.93 15.91
N LEU A 34 -4.34 5.00 15.50
CA LEU A 34 -3.64 4.12 16.44
C LEU A 34 -2.22 4.57 16.72
N PHE A 35 -1.59 5.30 15.80
CA PHE A 35 -0.19 5.70 15.92
C PHE A 35 0.03 7.22 15.92
N GLY A 36 -1.01 8.03 15.70
CA GLY A 36 -0.90 9.49 15.64
C GLY A 36 0.01 9.99 14.51
N GLY A 37 0.28 9.15 13.52
CA GLY A 37 1.17 9.46 12.40
C GLY A 37 0.42 10.12 11.24
N GLU A 38 1.16 10.77 10.36
CA GLU A 38 0.59 11.37 9.15
C GLU A 38 0.07 10.29 8.18
N ILE A 39 -1.07 10.57 7.56
CA ILE A 39 -1.66 9.73 6.52
C ILE A 39 -0.80 9.70 5.25
N PHE A 40 -0.91 8.64 4.44
CA PHE A 40 -0.10 8.49 3.23
C PHE A 40 -0.64 9.35 2.07
N THR A 41 -0.41 10.66 2.12
CA THR A 41 -0.85 11.66 1.13
C THR A 41 -0.44 11.31 -0.31
N ARG A 42 0.80 10.84 -0.52
CA ARG A 42 1.34 10.53 -1.86
C ARG A 42 0.79 9.26 -2.51
N SER A 43 0.16 8.37 -1.75
CA SER A 43 -0.37 7.13 -2.34
C SER A 43 -1.57 7.39 -3.27
N SER A 44 -2.24 8.54 -3.13
CA SER A 44 -3.32 9.00 -4.00
C SER A 44 -2.86 9.45 -5.39
N GLN A 45 -1.54 9.66 -5.60
CA GLN A 45 -1.02 9.93 -6.94
C GLN A 45 -1.38 8.75 -7.82
N ASN A 46 -2.26 9.05 -8.76
CA ASN A 46 -2.80 8.15 -9.73
C ASN A 46 -1.72 7.21 -10.28
N LEU A 47 -1.79 5.91 -9.93
CA LEU A 47 -1.14 4.79 -10.63
C LEU A 47 -1.54 4.69 -12.13
N ILE A 48 -2.20 5.74 -12.66
CA ILE A 48 -2.63 5.99 -14.02
C ILE A 48 -1.45 6.48 -14.88
N TYR A 49 -0.34 6.95 -14.30
CA TYR A 49 0.88 7.24 -15.07
C TYR A 49 1.53 5.92 -15.54
N LYS A 50 1.21 5.55 -16.79
CA LYS A 50 1.68 4.35 -17.48
C LYS A 50 3.22 4.35 -17.55
N GLY A 51 3.83 3.27 -17.07
CA GLY A 51 5.24 2.96 -17.31
C GLY A 51 6.00 2.60 -16.03
N GLU A 52 6.85 3.52 -15.59
CA GLU A 52 7.85 3.33 -14.52
C GLU A 52 7.25 3.11 -13.11
N PRO A 53 6.33 3.96 -12.59
CA PRO A 53 5.87 3.86 -11.20
C PRO A 53 5.07 2.58 -10.93
N ARG A 54 4.36 2.08 -11.95
CA ARG A 54 3.57 0.84 -11.85
C ARG A 54 4.46 -0.39 -11.79
N ALA A 55 5.52 -0.45 -12.60
CA ALA A 55 6.45 -1.56 -12.58
C ALA A 55 7.17 -1.66 -11.23
N ALA A 56 7.69 -0.54 -10.72
CA ALA A 56 8.31 -0.47 -9.40
C ALA A 56 7.34 -0.89 -8.28
N TYR A 57 6.09 -0.40 -8.33
CA TYR A 57 5.05 -0.82 -7.39
C TYR A 57 4.78 -2.32 -7.43
N LEU A 58 4.60 -2.91 -8.63
CA LEU A 58 4.32 -4.33 -8.77
C LEU A 58 5.50 -5.19 -8.31
N THR A 59 6.74 -4.77 -8.57
CA THR A 59 7.94 -5.43 -8.04
C THR A 59 7.95 -5.39 -6.52
N ALA A 60 7.67 -4.23 -5.93
CA ALA A 60 7.60 -4.07 -4.48
C ALA A 60 6.52 -4.94 -3.82
N VAL A 61 5.32 -5.02 -4.43
CA VAL A 61 4.25 -5.91 -3.94
C VAL A 61 4.66 -7.37 -4.02
N ARG A 62 5.24 -7.82 -5.14
CA ARG A 62 5.70 -9.21 -5.31
C ARG A 62 6.80 -9.62 -4.33
N ALA A 63 7.67 -8.67 -3.93
CA ALA A 63 8.64 -8.91 -2.87
C ALA A 63 7.94 -9.05 -1.52
N ALA A 64 6.96 -8.18 -1.23
CA ALA A 64 6.18 -8.21 0.01
C ALA A 64 5.31 -9.48 0.14
N ASP A 65 4.85 -10.06 -0.97
CA ASP A 65 4.20 -11.37 -1.02
C ASP A 65 5.12 -12.49 -0.49
N LYS A 66 6.43 -12.35 -0.64
CA LYS A 66 7.46 -13.27 -0.12
C LYS A 66 7.94 -12.91 1.28
N GLY A 67 7.36 -11.89 1.90
CA GLY A 67 7.73 -11.41 3.24
C GLY A 67 8.81 -10.32 3.26
N ASP A 68 9.33 -9.91 2.09
CA ASP A 68 10.29 -8.81 1.97
C ASP A 68 9.56 -7.49 1.71
N TYR A 69 9.48 -6.65 2.75
CA TYR A 69 8.72 -5.40 2.71
C TYR A 69 9.56 -4.18 2.35
N ASP A 70 10.87 -4.31 2.16
CA ASP A 70 11.78 -3.16 2.08
C ASP A 70 11.47 -2.32 0.84
N LEU A 71 11.26 -2.97 -0.30
CA LEU A 71 10.86 -2.30 -1.54
C LEU A 71 9.50 -1.61 -1.41
N LEU A 72 8.55 -2.21 -0.68
CA LEU A 72 7.21 -1.66 -0.51
C LEU A 72 7.19 -0.48 0.45
N LEU A 73 8.06 -0.49 1.46
CA LEU A 73 8.30 0.65 2.35
C LEU A 73 8.97 1.79 1.59
N ALA A 74 10.05 1.50 0.86
CA ALA A 74 10.74 2.51 0.05
C ALA A 74 9.79 3.18 -0.95
N PHE A 75 8.97 2.40 -1.67
CA PHE A 75 7.95 2.92 -2.57
C PHE A 75 6.87 3.76 -1.86
N ALA A 76 6.49 3.41 -0.62
CA ALA A 76 5.52 4.19 0.14
C ALA A 76 6.08 5.54 0.64
N HIS A 77 7.40 5.65 0.77
CA HIS A 77 8.10 6.87 1.17
C HIS A 77 8.64 7.69 -0.01
N SER A 78 8.53 7.21 -1.25
CA SER A 78 8.96 7.93 -2.47
C SER A 78 8.00 9.02 -2.91
#